data_AF-A0A351A5Z2-F1
#
_entry.id   AF-A0A351A5Z2-F1
#
_cell.length_a   1.000
_cell.length_b   1.000
_cell.length_c   1.000
_cell.angle_alpha   90.00
_cell.angle_beta   90.00
_cell.angle_gamma   90.00
#
_symmetry.space_group_name_H-M   'P 1'
#
loop_
_entity.id
_entity.type
_entity.pdbx_description
1 polymer ?
#
loop_
_entity_poly.entity_id
_entity_poly.type
_entity_poly.pdbx_seq_one_letter_code
_entity_poly.pdbx_strand_id
1 'polypeptide(L)'
;MDVRLLHERPKWEIFCQVVDNFGDIGVCLRIARDLADRDGKRVRLWVDDWTVLGRLCPAAAAADPGRGVEVDGVVFRHWVQPFPDVVPG
;
A
#
# COMPACT_ATOMS: atom_id res chain seq x y z
N MET A 1 9.41 -16.51 6.01
CA MET A 1 9.40 -16.09 4.59
C MET A 1 7.98 -16.30 4.10
N ASP A 2 7.15 -15.25 4.05
CA ASP A 2 5.80 -15.38 3.49
C ASP A 2 5.83 -14.93 2.04
N VAL A 3 6.17 -15.88 1.16
CA VAL A 3 6.36 -15.69 -0.28
C VAL A 3 5.02 -15.35 -0.97
N ARG A 4 3.88 -15.46 -0.27
CA ARG A 4 2.53 -15.28 -0.83
C ARG A 4 2.23 -13.82 -1.18
N LEU A 5 2.72 -12.85 -0.41
CA LEU A 5 2.47 -11.42 -0.67
C LEU A 5 3.23 -10.85 -1.89
N LEU A 6 4.25 -11.58 -2.40
CA LEU A 6 5.05 -11.15 -3.56
C LEU A 6 4.50 -11.64 -4.90
N HIS A 7 3.69 -12.69 -4.93
CA HIS A 7 3.36 -13.42 -6.17
C HIS A 7 1.89 -13.38 -6.56
N GLU A 8 1.02 -12.86 -5.70
CA GLU A 8 -0.39 -12.72 -6.04
C GLU A 8 -0.63 -11.39 -6.76
N ARG A 9 -1.12 -11.48 -8.01
CA ARG A 9 -1.52 -10.31 -8.79
C ARG A 9 -2.65 -9.57 -8.05
N PRO A 10 -2.42 -8.31 -7.64
CA PRO A 10 -3.50 -7.48 -7.12
C PRO A 10 -4.42 -7.13 -8.28
N LYS A 11 -5.69 -6.84 -8.00
CA LYS A 11 -6.57 -6.31 -9.03
C LYS A 11 -6.38 -4.81 -9.25
N TRP A 12 -5.86 -4.13 -8.22
CA TRP A 12 -5.64 -2.69 -8.22
C TRP A 12 -4.25 -2.38 -7.69
N GLU A 13 -3.52 -1.58 -8.44
CA GLU A 13 -2.25 -1.00 -8.06
C GLU A 13 -2.45 0.51 -7.95
N ILE A 14 -2.22 1.05 -6.76
CA ILE A 14 -2.34 2.48 -6.49
C ILE A 14 -0.97 2.98 -6.11
N PHE A 15 -0.48 4.01 -6.79
CA PHE A 15 0.80 4.64 -6.52
C PHE A 15 0.56 6.03 -5.97
N CYS A 16 0.99 6.26 -4.73
CA CYS A 16 0.86 7.53 -4.03
C CYS A 16 2.25 8.08 -3.77
N GLN A 17 2.60 9.14 -4.48
CA GLN A 17 3.72 10.00 -4.11
C GLN A 17 3.16 11.08 -3.19
N VAL A 18 3.67 11.18 -1.97
CA VAL A 18 3.22 12.19 -1.01
C VAL A 18 3.90 13.52 -1.33
N VAL A 19 3.15 14.47 -1.90
CA VAL A 19 3.67 15.81 -2.22
C VAL A 19 3.19 16.84 -1.20
N ASP A 20 1.94 16.74 -0.71
CA ASP A 20 1.39 17.56 0.37
C ASP A 20 0.91 16.71 1.57
N ASN A 21 1.47 17.00 2.75
CA ASN A 21 1.12 16.53 4.10
C ASN A 21 0.22 15.29 4.15
N PHE A 22 -1.08 15.45 3.95
CA PHE A 22 -2.07 14.38 4.11
C PHE A 22 -3.09 14.28 2.97
N GLY A 23 -3.06 15.20 1.99
CA GLY A 23 -4.08 15.26 0.94
C GLY A 23 -4.04 14.03 0.05
N ASP A 24 -2.91 13.84 -0.62
CA ASP A 24 -2.70 12.78 -1.61
C ASP A 24 -2.86 11.39 -0.98
N ILE A 25 -2.16 11.18 0.15
CA ILE A 25 -2.20 9.91 0.88
C ILE A 25 -3.59 9.62 1.47
N GLY A 26 -4.30 10.64 1.94
CA GLY A 26 -5.63 10.48 2.52
C GLY A 26 -6.65 10.07 1.45
N VAL A 27 -6.54 10.64 0.25
CA VAL A 27 -7.35 10.24 -0.91
C VAL A 27 -7.01 8.82 -1.35
N CYS A 28 -5.73 8.50 -1.54
CA CYS A 28 -5.29 7.17 -1.97
C CYS A 28 -5.69 6.09 -0.97
N LEU A 29 -5.52 6.32 0.33
CA LEU A 29 -5.91 5.38 1.39
C LEU A 29 -7.42 5.15 1.41
N ARG A 30 -8.23 6.20 1.25
CA ARG A 30 -9.69 6.08 1.23
C ARG A 30 -10.18 5.31 0.00
N ILE A 31 -9.60 5.56 -1.16
CA ILE A 31 -9.90 4.79 -2.38
C ILE A 31 -9.48 3.33 -2.20
N ALA A 32 -8.29 3.07 -1.66
CA ALA A 32 -7.79 1.72 -1.47
C ALA A 32 -8.71 0.88 -0.55
N ARG A 33 -9.14 1.44 0.57
CA ARG A 33 -10.06 0.78 1.50
C ARG A 33 -11.43 0.53 0.89
N ASP A 34 -12.01 1.53 0.22
CA ASP A 34 -13.30 1.38 -0.44
C ASP A 34 -13.27 0.31 -1.56
N LEU A 35 -12.16 0.19 -2.29
CA LEU A 35 -11.96 -0.88 -3.27
C LEU A 35 -11.76 -2.26 -2.64
N ALA A 36 -11.07 -2.34 -1.49
CA ALA A 36 -10.89 -3.58 -0.75
C ALA A 36 -12.24 -4.09 -0.19
N ASP A 37 -13.04 -3.19 0.37
CA ASP A 37 -14.34 -3.49 0.98
C ASP A 37 -15.40 -3.94 -0.04
N ARG A 38 -15.47 -3.30 -1.21
CA ARG A 38 -16.57 -3.51 -2.16
C ARG A 38 -16.58 -4.89 -2.81
N ASP A 39 -15.42 -5.44 -3.09
CA ASP A 39 -15.31 -6.60 -3.97
C ASP A 39 -14.39 -7.71 -3.44
N GLY A 40 -13.89 -7.56 -2.20
CA GLY A 40 -12.84 -8.45 -1.66
C GLY A 40 -11.59 -8.49 -2.55
N LYS A 41 -11.40 -7.45 -3.37
CA LYS A 41 -10.33 -7.37 -4.35
C LYS A 41 -9.04 -7.00 -3.64
N ARG A 42 -7.97 -7.72 -3.96
CA ARG A 42 -6.62 -7.40 -3.48
C ARG A 42 -6.18 -6.06 -4.06
N VAL A 43 -6.11 -5.04 -3.21
CA VAL A 43 -5.56 -3.72 -3.53
C VAL A 43 -4.13 -3.66 -3.01
N ARG A 44 -3.22 -3.18 -3.85
CA ARG A 44 -1.87 -2.87 -3.43
C ARG A 44 -1.63 -1.37 -3.54
N LEU A 45 -1.27 -0.73 -2.43
CA LEU A 45 -1.00 0.69 -2.32
C LEU A 45 0.49 0.91 -2.07
N TRP A 46 1.15 1.50 -3.05
CA TRP A 46 2.54 1.94 -3.00
C TRP A 46 2.60 3.37 -2.46
N VAL A 47 3.39 3.58 -1.41
CA VAL A 47 3.58 4.91 -0.78
C VAL A 47 5.07 5.18 -0.64
N ASP A 48 5.54 6.37 -0.99
CA ASP A 48 6.96 6.76 -0.88
C ASP A 48 7.36 7.23 0.53
N ASP A 49 6.46 7.91 1.24
CA ASP A 49 6.66 8.33 2.64
C ASP A 49 5.86 7.45 3.63
N TRP A 50 6.57 6.49 4.24
CA TRP A 50 5.99 5.60 5.26
C TRP A 50 5.66 6.30 6.58
N THR A 51 6.34 7.41 6.89
CA THR A 51 6.11 8.19 8.12
C THR A 51 4.77 8.88 8.04
N VAL A 52 4.45 9.46 6.88
CA VAL A 52 3.15 10.09 6.62
C VAL A 52 2.04 9.04 6.61
N LEU A 53 2.26 7.89 5.95
CA LEU A 53 1.32 6.76 5.99
C LEU A 53 0.99 6.36 7.43
N GLY A 54 2.01 6.24 8.28
CA GLY A 54 1.83 5.79 9.66
C GLY A 54 0.96 6.70 10.53
N ARG A 55 0.85 8.00 10.19
CA ARG A 55 -0.07 8.92 10.86
C ARG A 55 -1.55 8.65 10.53
N LEU A 56 -1.83 8.10 9.34
CA LEU A 56 -3.18 7.78 8.88
C LEU A 56 -3.55 6.30 9.06
N CYS A 57 -2.55 5.42 9.10
CA CYS A 57 -2.70 3.99 9.32
C CYS A 57 -1.62 3.47 10.29
N PRO A 58 -1.82 3.60 11.61
CA PRO A 58 -0.85 3.16 12.61
C PRO A 58 -0.52 1.65 12.52
N ALA A 59 -1.46 0.83 12.06
CA ALA A 59 -1.24 -0.60 11.84
C ALA A 59 -0.17 -0.86 10.76
N ALA A 60 -0.12 -0.03 9.70
CA ALA A 60 0.91 -0.11 8.69
C ALA A 60 2.27 0.42 9.19
N ALA A 61 2.25 1.40 10.11
CA ALA A 61 3.46 1.98 10.70
C ALA A 61 4.29 0.98 11.51
N ALA A 62 3.63 0.00 12.14
CA ALA A 62 4.29 -1.01 12.96
C ALA A 62 5.03 -2.09 12.13
N ALA A 63 4.84 -2.10 10.81
CA ALA A 63 5.45 -3.07 9.92
C ALA A 63 6.78 -2.56 9.34
N ASP A 64 7.59 -3.52 8.86
CA ASP A 64 8.79 -3.25 8.06
C ASP A 64 8.40 -2.74 6.66
N PRO A 65 8.70 -1.48 6.29
CA PRO A 65 8.35 -0.92 4.98
C PRO A 65 8.92 -1.71 3.81
N GLY A 66 10.12 -2.31 3.99
CA GLY A 66 10.79 -3.10 2.96
C GLY A 66 10.07 -4.41 2.65
N ARG A 67 9.26 -4.92 3.59
CA ARG A 67 8.43 -6.12 3.42
C ARG A 67 6.98 -5.79 3.05
N GLY A 68 6.51 -4.62 3.48
CA GLY A 68 5.10 -4.26 3.40
C GLY A 68 4.23 -5.04 4.38
N VAL A 69 2.94 -4.76 4.36
CA VAL A 69 1.96 -5.35 5.28
C VAL A 69 0.56 -5.29 4.69
N GLU A 70 -0.28 -6.27 5.00
CA GLU A 70 -1.69 -6.22 4.69
C GLU A 70 -2.49 -5.73 5.90
N VAL A 71 -3.32 -4.71 5.70
CA VAL A 71 -4.25 -4.18 6.71
C VAL A 71 -5.58 -3.93 6.01
N ASP A 72 -6.67 -4.47 6.57
CA ASP A 72 -8.03 -4.29 6.05
C ASP A 72 -8.16 -4.61 4.53
N GLY A 73 -7.48 -5.66 4.05
CA GLY A 73 -7.50 -6.07 2.65
C GLY A 73 -6.66 -5.20 1.69
N VAL A 74 -5.92 -4.21 2.22
CA VAL A 74 -4.97 -3.40 1.46
C VAL A 74 -3.55 -3.83 1.78
N VAL A 75 -2.80 -4.22 0.74
CA VAL A 75 -1.37 -4.51 0.82
C VAL A 75 -0.59 -3.21 0.65
N PHE A 76 0.03 -2.72 1.71
CA PHE A 76 0.89 -1.54 1.69
C PHE A 76 2.31 -1.92 1.30
N ARG A 77 2.91 -1.17 0.37
CA ARG A 77 4.29 -1.37 -0.08
C ARG A 77 5.04 -0.05 -0.16
N HIS A 78 6.33 -0.06 0.18
CA HIS A 78 7.17 1.12 0.09
C HIS A 78 7.59 1.37 -1.36
N TRP A 79 7.27 2.55 -1.89
CA TRP A 79 7.71 3.00 -3.20
C TRP A 79 9.14 3.55 -3.08
N VAL A 80 10.11 2.69 -3.41
CA VAL A 80 11.54 3.01 -3.37
C VAL A 80 12.15 3.16 -4.76
N GLN A 81 13.35 3.71 -4.82
CA GLN A 81 14.20 3.75 -6.01
C GLN A 81 15.50 2.96 -5.75
N PRO A 82 15.87 1.97 -6.58
CA PRO A 82 15.12 1.49 -7.75
C PRO A 82 13.79 0.83 -7.35
N PHE A 83 12.78 0.94 -8.22
CA PHE A 83 11.49 0.29 -7.99
C PHE A 83 11.66 -1.24 -7.90
N PRO A 84 11.06 -1.91 -6.91
CA PRO A 84 11.26 -3.34 -6.71
C PRO A 84 10.66 -4.16 -7.85
N ASP A 85 11.29 -5.29 -8.16
CA ASP A 85 10.76 -6.26 -9.12
C ASP A 85 9.52 -6.96 -8.52
N VAL A 86 8.35 -6.68 -9.10
CA VAL A 86 7.06 -7.21 -8.66
C VAL A 86 6.21 -7.57 -9.86
N VAL A 87 5.36 -8.58 -9.71
CA VAL A 87 4.36 -8.92 -10.74
C VAL A 87 3.25 -7.86 -10.71
N PRO A 88 3.05 -7.08 -11.79
CA PRO A 88 1.93 -6.14 -11.86
C PRO A 88 0.58 -6.86 -11.82
N GLY A 89 -0.45 -6.15 -11.37
CA GLY A 89 -1.84 -6.59 -11.43
C GLY A 89 -2.32 -6.90 -12.85
#